data_AF-A0A5N9FZM2-F1
#
_entry.id   AF-A0A5N9FZM2-F1
#
_cell.length_a   1.000
_cell.length_b   1.000
_cell.length_c   1.000
_cell.angle_alpha   90.00
_cell.angle_beta   90.00
_cell.angle_gamma   90.00
#
_symmetry.space_group_name_H-M   'P 1'
#
loop_
_entity.id
_entity.type
_entity.pdbx_description
1 polymer ?
#
loop_
_entity_poly.entity_id
_entity_poly.type
_entity_poly.pdbx_seq_one_letter_code
_entity_poly.pdbx_strand_id
1 'polypeptide(L)'
;MAKDNGGGFSTGLILGAIIGTVAGILMAPKPGSETRSELLEKSDYWREKAERFSDIIVERLGPTLDTVRDNVPATIGNMKARIDPLIEQVNSRFVG
;
A
#
# COMPACT_ATOMS: atom_id res chain seq x y z
N MET A 1 24.55 17.35 -13.18
CA MET A 1 23.28 16.79 -13.71
C MET A 1 22.69 15.88 -12.66
N ALA A 2 21.65 16.34 -11.93
CA ALA A 2 20.96 15.51 -10.96
C ALA A 2 19.93 14.65 -11.70
N LYS A 3 20.06 13.32 -11.62
CA LYS A 3 19.10 12.39 -12.22
C LYS A 3 17.88 12.30 -11.30
N ASP A 4 16.71 12.63 -11.84
CA ASP A 4 15.41 12.51 -11.20
C ASP A 4 15.14 11.04 -10.82
N ASN A 5 15.41 10.69 -9.57
CA ASN A 5 15.18 9.35 -9.03
C ASN A 5 13.81 9.20 -8.32
N GLY A 6 12.96 10.23 -8.34
CA GLY A 6 11.64 10.23 -7.68
C GLY A 6 10.51 9.63 -8.51
N GLY A 7 10.59 9.68 -9.84
CA GLY A 7 9.54 9.19 -10.72
C GLY A 7 9.41 7.67 -10.79
N GLY A 8 10.49 6.93 -10.50
CA GLY A 8 10.48 5.46 -10.59
C GLY A 8 9.66 4.78 -9.49
N PHE A 9 9.74 5.28 -8.26
CA PHE A 9 9.01 4.70 -7.13
C PHE A 9 7.51 4.97 -7.20
N SER A 10 7.10 6.20 -7.49
CA SER A 10 5.69 6.57 -7.62
C SER A 10 5.01 5.83 -8.79
N THR A 11 5.71 5.72 -9.93
CA THR A 11 5.23 4.93 -11.08
C THR A 11 5.11 3.46 -10.73
N GLY A 12 6.11 2.89 -10.03
CA GLY A 12 6.07 1.50 -9.57
C GLY A 12 4.94 1.23 -8.59
N LEU A 13 4.64 2.17 -7.67
CA LEU A 13 3.56 2.04 -6.71
C LEU A 13 2.18 2.15 -7.36
N ILE A 14 1.98 3.08 -8.29
CA ILE A 14 0.71 3.22 -9.03
C ILE A 14 0.47 1.97 -9.89
N LEU A 15 1.49 1.53 -10.62
CA LEU A 15 1.39 0.33 -11.46
C LEU A 15 1.15 -0.93 -10.61
N GLY A 16 1.87 -1.05 -9.49
CA GLY A 16 1.69 -2.12 -8.52
C GLY A 16 0.30 -2.10 -7.87
N ALA A 17 -0.25 -0.92 -7.57
CA ALA A 17 -1.60 -0.78 -7.04
C ALA A 17 -2.66 -1.24 -8.06
N ILE A 18 -2.55 -0.83 -9.33
CA ILE A 18 -3.49 -1.26 -10.37
C ILE A 18 -3.43 -2.78 -10.55
N ILE A 19 -2.22 -3.34 -10.72
CA ILE A 19 -2.03 -4.78 -10.90
C ILE A 19 -2.50 -5.54 -9.65
N GLY A 20 -2.15 -5.06 -8.46
CA GLY A 20 -2.53 -5.65 -7.18
C GLY A 20 -4.04 -5.60 -6.93
N THR A 21 -4.72 -4.53 -7.31
CA THR A 21 -6.18 -4.43 -7.23
C THR A 21 -6.85 -5.35 -8.25
N VAL A 22 -6.39 -5.40 -9.50
CA VAL A 22 -6.96 -6.32 -10.50
C VAL A 22 -6.74 -7.78 -10.08
N ALA A 23 -5.51 -8.14 -9.69
CA ALA A 23 -5.20 -9.47 -9.19
C ALA A 23 -5.97 -9.79 -7.91
N GLY A 24 -6.10 -8.84 -6.98
CA GLY A 24 -6.84 -8.98 -5.74
C GLY A 24 -8.34 -9.16 -5.97
N ILE A 25 -8.94 -8.44 -6.92
CA ILE A 25 -10.35 -8.60 -7.30
C ILE A 25 -10.57 -9.96 -7.98
N LEU A 26 -9.65 -10.39 -8.85
CA LEU A 26 -9.72 -11.69 -9.52
C LEU A 26 -9.48 -12.86 -8.56
N MET A 27 -8.61 -12.68 -7.56
CA MET A 27 -8.28 -13.69 -6.56
C MET A 27 -9.27 -13.70 -5.40
N ALA A 28 -9.96 -12.60 -5.10
CA ALA A 28 -11.05 -12.54 -4.15
C ALA A 28 -12.26 -13.29 -4.75
N PRO A 29 -12.54 -14.54 -4.33
CA PRO A 29 -13.39 -15.41 -5.12
C PRO A 29 -14.83 -14.91 -5.20
N LYS A 30 -15.33 -14.17 -4.19
CA LYS A 30 -16.73 -13.71 -4.08
C LYS A 30 -16.91 -12.54 -3.10
N PRO A 31 -17.21 -11.30 -3.55
CA PRO A 31 -17.63 -10.23 -2.66
C PRO A 31 -19.15 -10.29 -2.39
N GLY A 32 -19.55 -10.79 -1.22
CA GLY A 32 -20.72 -10.27 -0.50
C GLY A 32 -22.02 -11.08 -0.47
N SER A 33 -22.39 -11.80 -1.54
CA SER A 33 -23.67 -12.55 -1.55
C SER A 33 -23.60 -13.91 -0.83
N GLU A 34 -22.54 -14.68 -1.08
CA GLU A 34 -22.30 -15.97 -0.40
C GLU A 34 -21.76 -15.79 1.02
N THR A 35 -21.03 -14.70 1.27
CA THR A 35 -20.39 -14.41 2.56
C THR A 35 -21.43 -14.29 3.68
N ARG A 36 -22.63 -13.75 3.45
CA ARG A 36 -23.66 -13.72 4.51
C ARG A 36 -24.25 -15.09 4.83
N SER A 37 -24.37 -15.97 3.85
CA SER A 37 -24.88 -17.33 4.04
C SER A 37 -23.83 -18.22 4.69
N GLU A 38 -22.58 -18.15 4.24
CA GLU A 38 -21.47 -18.94 4.79
C GLU A 38 -20.94 -18.40 6.13
N LEU A 39 -21.03 -17.10 6.41
CA LEU A 39 -20.64 -16.55 7.72
C LEU A 39 -21.58 -17.01 8.84
N LEU A 40 -22.87 -17.23 8.54
CA LEU A 40 -23.82 -17.73 9.53
C LEU A 40 -23.64 -19.23 9.81
N GLU A 41 -23.13 -20.00 8.83
CA GLU A 41 -23.00 -21.45 8.92
C GLU A 41 -21.56 -21.93 9.23
N LYS A 42 -20.54 -21.11 8.92
CA LYS A 42 -19.10 -21.44 9.04
C LYS A 42 -18.30 -20.40 9.83
N SER A 43 -18.95 -19.56 10.64
CA SER A 43 -18.28 -18.52 11.46
C SER A 43 -17.10 -19.08 12.26
N ASP A 44 -17.26 -20.24 12.90
CA ASP A 44 -16.21 -20.81 13.73
C ASP A 44 -15.01 -21.32 12.89
N TYR A 45 -15.27 -21.93 11.74
CA TYR A 45 -14.22 -22.45 10.86
C TYR A 45 -13.40 -21.33 10.19
N TRP A 46 -14.05 -20.26 9.75
CA TRP A 46 -13.36 -19.11 9.16
C TRP A 46 -12.58 -18.32 10.20
N ARG A 47 -13.07 -18.22 11.44
CA ARG A 47 -12.39 -17.51 12.53
C ARG A 47 -11.08 -18.20 12.93
N GLU A 48 -11.09 -19.53 13.08
CA GLU A 48 -9.88 -20.31 13.37
C GLU A 48 -8.83 -20.21 12.24
N LYS A 49 -9.29 -20.18 10.98
CA LYS A 49 -8.39 -20.04 9.82
C LYS A 49 -7.84 -18.62 9.68
N ALA A 50 -8.65 -17.61 9.98
CA ALA A 50 -8.24 -16.21 10.02
C ALA A 50 -7.25 -15.94 11.15
N GLU A 51 -7.43 -16.53 12.33
CA GLU A 51 -6.47 -16.41 13.44
C GLU A 51 -5.10 -16.97 13.06
N ARG A 52 -5.03 -18.20 12.50
CA ARG A 52 -3.74 -18.76 12.03
C ARG A 52 -3.09 -17.95 10.92
N PHE A 53 -3.88 -17.40 9.99
CA PHE A 53 -3.35 -16.51 8.95
C PHE A 53 -2.85 -15.20 9.55
N SER A 54 -3.59 -14.62 10.49
CA SER A 54 -3.22 -13.40 11.20
C SER A 54 -1.92 -13.59 11.96
N ASP A 55 -1.72 -14.70 12.66
CA ASP A 55 -0.48 -14.97 13.39
C ASP A 55 0.73 -15.05 12.45
N ILE A 56 0.63 -15.78 11.34
CA ILE A 56 1.72 -15.88 10.35
C ILE A 56 1.99 -14.54 9.66
N ILE A 57 0.94 -13.78 9.37
CA ILE A 57 1.01 -12.45 8.79
C ILE A 57 1.72 -11.52 9.77
N VAL A 58 1.28 -11.45 11.02
CA VAL A 58 1.87 -10.59 12.06
C VAL A 58 3.33 -10.95 12.34
N GLU A 59 3.66 -12.24 12.44
CA GLU A 59 5.04 -12.70 12.69
C GLU A 59 5.98 -12.38 11.51
N ARG A 60 5.53 -12.52 10.26
CA ARG A 60 6.34 -12.20 9.08
C ARG A 60 6.36 -10.70 8.74
N LEU A 61 5.29 -9.99 9.06
CA LEU A 61 5.19 -8.55 8.85
C LEU A 61 5.89 -7.76 9.94
N GLY A 62 6.05 -8.26 11.16
CA GLY A 62 6.78 -7.59 12.24
C GLY A 62 8.10 -6.92 11.78
N PRO A 63 9.09 -7.69 11.27
CA PRO A 63 10.36 -7.11 10.81
C PRO A 63 10.22 -6.20 9.57
N THR A 64 9.20 -6.43 8.75
CA THR A 64 8.91 -5.60 7.57
C THR A 64 8.29 -4.27 7.98
N LEU A 65 7.42 -4.27 8.99
CA LEU A 65 6.76 -3.08 9.54
C LEU A 65 7.76 -2.16 10.23
N ASP A 66 8.74 -2.71 10.94
CA ASP A 66 9.82 -1.91 11.53
C ASP A 66 10.65 -1.20 10.46
N THR A 67 11.01 -1.93 9.39
CA THR A 67 11.71 -1.36 8.24
C THR A 67 10.88 -0.26 7.57
N VAL A 68 9.58 -0.47 7.37
CA VAL A 68 8.68 0.56 6.80
C VAL A 68 8.59 1.76 7.74
N ARG A 69 8.41 1.53 9.04
CA ARG A 69 8.28 2.59 10.05
C ARG A 69 9.54 3.45 10.13
N ASP A 70 10.72 2.86 9.98
CA ASP A 70 11.99 3.59 10.03
C ASP A 70 12.29 4.33 8.71
N ASN A 71 11.90 3.75 7.58
CA ASN A 71 12.19 4.34 6.26
C ASN A 71 11.14 5.35 5.79
N VAL A 72 9.91 5.31 6.31
CA VAL A 72 8.83 6.24 5.95
C VAL A 72 9.17 7.69 6.32
N PRO A 73 9.58 8.04 7.56
CA PRO A 73 9.98 9.40 7.91
C PRO A 73 11.16 9.91 7.08
N ALA A 74 12.16 9.04 6.84
CA ALA A 74 13.33 9.37 6.03
C ALA A 74 12.95 9.61 4.56
N THR A 75 12.04 8.82 4.00
CA THR A 75 11.54 8.98 2.63
C THR A 75 10.69 10.23 2.49
N ILE A 76 9.81 10.51 3.46
CA ILE A 76 8.98 11.72 3.49
C ILE A 76 9.87 12.97 3.61
N GLY A 77 10.91 12.94 4.46
CA GLY A 77 11.86 14.06 4.60
C GLY A 77 12.61 14.37 3.29
N ASN A 78 13.15 13.35 2.63
CA ASN A 78 13.81 13.49 1.33
C ASN A 78 12.86 13.93 0.21
N MET A 79 11.61 13.48 0.27
CA MET A 79 10.56 13.89 -0.65
C MET A 79 10.20 15.35 -0.45
N LYS A 80 9.99 15.80 0.79
CA LYS A 80 9.67 17.19 1.11
C LYS A 80 10.75 18.14 0.63
N ALA A 81 12.02 17.83 0.88
CA ALA A 81 13.15 18.66 0.42
C ALA A 81 13.24 18.79 -1.11
N ARG A 82 12.72 17.81 -1.87
CA ARG A 82 12.67 17.84 -3.34
C ARG A 82 11.38 18.47 -3.88
N ILE A 83 10.27 18.31 -3.16
CA ILE A 83 8.95 18.81 -3.57
C ILE A 83 8.78 20.29 -3.23
N ASP A 84 9.33 20.76 -2.11
CA ASP A 84 9.28 22.18 -1.70
C ASP A 84 9.68 23.13 -2.87
N PRO A 85 10.84 22.97 -3.55
CA PRO A 85 11.22 23.83 -4.68
C PRO A 85 10.40 23.59 -5.96
N LEU A 86 9.78 22.41 -6.13
CA LEU A 86 8.94 22.11 -7.29
C LEU A 86 7.57 22.77 -7.18
N ILE A 87 6.96 22.74 -5.99
CA ILE A 87 5.70 23.44 -5.71
C ILE A 87 5.88 24.94 -5.95
N GLU A 88 7.01 25.50 -5.53
CA GLU A 88 7.32 26.92 -5.70
C GLU A 88 7.59 27.31 -7.17
N GLN A 89 8.27 26.45 -7.94
CA GLN A 89 8.44 26.62 -9.40
C GLN A 89 7.13 26.54 -10.18
N VAL A 90 6.22 25.66 -9.77
CA VAL A 90 4.91 25.53 -10.41
C VAL A 90 4.08 26.77 -10.10
N ASN A 91 4.04 27.20 -8.85
CA ASN A 91 3.28 28.38 -8.44
C ASN A 91 3.77 29.67 -9.15
N SER A 92 5.09 29.86 -9.27
CA SER A 92 5.66 31.01 -9.97
C SER A 92 5.46 30.98 -11.50
N ARG A 93 5.22 29.81 -12.11
CA ARG A 93 4.84 29.69 -13.53
C ARG A 93 3.37 29.98 -13.83
N PHE A 94 2.49 29.86 -12.84
CA PHE A 94 1.05 30.09 -13.00
C PHE A 94 0.58 31.46 -12.51
N VAL A 95 1.39 32.14 -11.67
CA VAL A 95 1.07 33.45 -11.08
C VAL A 95 1.80 34.63 -11.77
N GLY A 96 2.66 34.35 -12.78
CA GLY A 96 3.25 35.37 -13.67
C GLY A 96 2.53 35.43 -15.00
#